data_AF-A0A7Y0GPI2-F1
#
_entry.id   AF-A0A7Y0GPI2-F1
#
_cell.length_a   1.000
_cell.length_b   1.000
_cell.length_c   1.000
_cell.angle_alpha   90.00
_cell.angle_beta   90.00
_cell.angle_gamma   90.00
#
_symmetry.space_group_name_H-M   'P 1'
#
loop_
_entity.id
_entity.type
_entity.pdbx_description
1 polymer ?
#
loop_
_entity_poly.entity_id
_entity_poly.type
_entity_poly.pdbx_seq_one_letter_code
_entity_poly.pdbx_strand_id
1 'polypeptide(L)' 'MTLVQLAALSGITVANLSVLKNGRARAIRFSTLTAICDVLACQPGDMLEVPPFIDMLEVPPFIDVIAPATPCRTA' A
#
# COMPACT_ATOMS: atom_id res chain seq x y z
N MET A 1 10.28 -5.31 13.05
CA MET A 1 10.78 -3.91 13.03
C MET A 1 9.86 -3.03 13.87
N THR A 2 10.40 -2.08 14.65
CA THR A 2 9.57 -1.08 15.37
C THR A 2 9.24 0.12 14.48
N LEU A 3 8.19 0.87 14.83
CA LEU A 3 7.75 2.06 14.07
C LEU A 3 8.83 3.17 14.05
N VAL A 4 9.59 3.28 15.14
CA VAL A 4 10.74 4.19 15.27
C VAL A 4 11.90 3.77 14.35
N GLN A 5 12.17 2.47 14.24
CA GLN A 5 13.18 1.96 13.31
C GLN A 5 12.77 2.22 11.85
N LEU A 6 11.50 2.00 11.50
CA LEU A 6 11.00 2.31 10.16
C LEU A 6 11.13 3.79 9.83
N ALA A 7 10.80 4.66 10.77
CA ALA A 7 10.96 6.10 10.61
C ALA A 7 12.41 6.49 10.27
N ALA A 8 13.37 5.91 11.01
CA ALA A 8 14.79 6.14 10.79
C ALA A 8 15.28 5.65 9.42
N LEU A 9 14.82 4.47 8.98
CA LEU A 9 15.24 3.86 7.72
C LEU A 9 14.57 4.49 6.48
N SER A 10 13.29 4.87 6.59
CA SER A 10 12.51 5.43 5.47
C SER A 10 12.61 6.95 5.34
N GLY A 11 13.20 7.64 6.31
CA GLY A 11 13.24 9.11 6.35
C GLY A 11 11.88 9.77 6.60
N ILE A 12 10.89 9.02 7.09
CA ILE A 12 9.54 9.52 7.38
C ILE A 12 9.36 9.65 8.88
N THR A 13 8.67 10.71 9.32
CA THR A 13 8.43 10.93 10.75
C THR A 13 7.57 9.82 11.36
N VAL A 14 7.84 9.48 12.63
CA VAL A 14 7.03 8.53 13.41
C VAL A 14 5.55 8.96 13.46
N ALA A 15 5.29 10.26 13.50
CA ALA A 15 3.93 10.82 13.47
C ALA A 15 3.20 10.47 12.16
N ASN A 16 3.83 10.67 10.99
CA ASN A 16 3.22 10.34 9.70
C ASN A 16 2.99 8.84 9.55
N LEU A 17 3.98 8.02 9.94
CA LEU A 17 3.83 6.56 9.92
C LEU A 17 2.71 6.07 10.86
N SER A 18 2.52 6.73 12.00
CA SER A 18 1.40 6.43 12.91
C SER A 18 0.04 6.76 12.29
N VAL A 19 -0.08 7.89 11.59
CA VAL A 19 -1.30 8.26 10.87
C VAL A 19 -1.64 7.24 9.77
N LEU A 20 -0.62 6.79 9.02
CA LEU A 20 -0.77 5.76 7.98
C LEU A 20 -1.17 4.41 8.57
N LYS A 21 -0.42 3.92 9.58
CA LYS A 21 -0.67 2.62 10.23
C LYS A 21 -2.09 2.50 10.77
N ASN A 22 -2.65 3.59 11.30
CA ASN A 22 -3.97 3.59 11.91
C ASN A 22 -5.10 3.93 10.92
N GLY A 23 -4.83 3.96 9.60
CA GLY A 23 -5.83 4.24 8.57
C GLY A 23 -6.43 5.66 8.63
N ARG A 24 -5.73 6.61 9.26
CA ARG A 24 -6.20 7.99 9.43
C ARG A 24 -5.69 8.94 8.35
N ALA A 25 -4.83 8.46 7.46
CA ALA A 25 -4.30 9.23 6.36
C ALA A 25 -5.40 9.49 5.32
N ARG A 26 -5.59 10.76 4.95
CA ARG A 26 -6.50 11.15 3.86
C ARG A 26 -5.83 11.14 2.48
N ALA A 27 -4.51 11.29 2.47
CA ALA A 27 -3.68 11.29 1.27
C ALA A 27 -2.25 10.87 1.64
N ILE A 28 -1.54 10.30 0.68
CA ILE A 28 -0.12 9.98 0.79
C ILE A 28 0.59 10.33 -0.52
N ARG A 29 1.81 10.87 -0.43
CA ARG A 29 2.66 11.08 -1.62
C ARG A 29 3.23 9.74 -2.06
N PHE A 30 3.31 9.52 -3.36
CA PHE A 30 3.90 8.30 -3.90
C PHE A 30 5.37 8.13 -3.48
N SER A 31 6.13 9.23 -3.33
CA SER A 31 7.50 9.22 -2.80
C SER A 31 7.59 8.71 -1.35
N THR A 32 6.59 9.00 -0.53
CA THR A 32 6.49 8.49 0.85
C THR A 32 6.21 6.99 0.82
N LEU A 33 5.29 6.56 -0.04
CA LEU A 33 4.89 5.16 -0.13
C LEU A 33 6.04 4.28 -0.68
N THR A 34 6.75 4.76 -1.69
CA THR A 34 7.96 4.09 -2.24
C THR A 34 9.09 4.01 -1.22
N ALA A 35 9.40 5.07 -0.48
CA ALA A 35 10.44 5.03 0.56
C ALA A 35 10.15 4.01 1.67
N ILE A 36 8.88 3.78 2.01
CA ILE A 36 8.48 2.72 2.94
C ILE A 36 8.69 1.34 2.30
N CYS A 37 8.29 1.20 1.03
CA CYS A 37 8.42 -0.02 0.25
C CYS A 37 9.87 -0.46 0.06
N ASP A 38 10.79 0.49 -0.13
CA ASP A 38 12.23 0.21 -0.26
C ASP A 38 12.80 -0.44 1.01
N VAL A 39 12.32 -0.03 2.18
CA VAL A 39 12.75 -0.60 3.48
C VAL A 39 12.07 -1.94 3.76
N LEU A 40 10.79 -2.07 3.38
CA LEU A 40 9.98 -3.26 3.64
C LEU A 40 10.09 -4.34 2.56
N ALA A 41 10.81 -4.07 1.47
CA ALA A 41 10.93 -4.92 0.30
C ALA A 41 9.56 -5.33 -0.28
N CYS A 42 8.66 -4.35 -0.44
CA CYS A 42 7.35 -4.55 -1.07
C CYS A 42 7.16 -3.61 -2.27
N GLN A 43 6.04 -3.77 -2.98
CA GLN A 43 5.60 -2.83 -3.99
C GLN A 43 4.53 -1.88 -3.44
N PRO A 44 4.41 -0.66 -3.98
CA PRO A 44 3.32 0.26 -3.69
C PRO A 44 1.92 -0.36 -3.76
N GLY A 45 1.69 -1.25 -4.73
CA GLY A 45 0.43 -1.95 -4.92
C GLY A 45 0.06 -2.86 -3.75
N ASP A 46 1.05 -3.41 -3.04
CA ASP A 46 0.83 -4.32 -1.91
C ASP A 46 0.26 -3.59 -0.68
N MET A 47 0.35 -2.26 -0.63
CA MET A 47 -0.15 -1.43 0.47
C MET A 47 -1.53 -0.84 0.22
N LEU A 48 -2.03 -0.91 -1.02
CA LEU A 48 -3.24 -0.24 -1.44
C LEU A 48 -4.31 -1.26 -1.79
N GLU A 49 -5.38 -1.28 -1.00
CA GLU A 49 -6.57 -2.08 -1.25
C GLU A 49 -7.79 -1.15 -1.27
N VAL A 50 -8.64 -1.32 -2.28
CA VAL A 50 -9.97 -0.71 -2.31
C VAL A 50 -10.96 -1.86 -2.20
N PRO A 51 -11.63 -2.02 -1.04
CA PRO A 51 -12.63 -3.07 -0.92
C PRO A 51 -13.73 -2.81 -1.96
N PRO A 52 -14.20 -3.86 -2.66
CA PRO A 52 -15.26 -3.70 -3.64
C PRO A 52 -16.54 -3.24 -2.96
N PHE A 53 -17.34 -2.39 -3.62
CA PHE A 53 -18.57 -1.79 -3.07
C PHE A 53 -19.71 -2.79 -2.76
N ILE A 54 -19.50 -4.09 -2.97
CA ILE A 54 -20.53 -5.14 -2.88
C ILE A 54 -20.48 -5.80 -1.50
N ASP A 55 -20.85 -5.06 -0.47
CA ASP A 55 -21.34 -5.67 0.76
C ASP A 55 -22.82 -6.01 0.57
N MET A 56 -23.14 -7.25 0.16
CA MET A 56 -24.16 -8.09 0.87
C MET A 56 -24.47 -9.47 0.28
N LEU A 57 -23.98 -9.93 -0.87
CA LEU A 57 -24.12 -11.35 -1.24
C LEU A 57 -22.91 -11.85 -2.04
N GLU A 58 -22.15 -12.74 -1.39
CA GLU A 58 -21.24 -13.76 -1.94
C GLU A 58 -20.34 -13.37 -3.13
N VAL A 59 -19.05 -13.16 -2.84
CA VAL A 59 -18.00 -13.24 -3.87
C VAL A 59 -17.68 -14.73 -4.11
N PRO A 60 -17.81 -15.27 -5.34
CA PRO A 60 -17.38 -16.64 -5.64
C PRO A 60 -15.84 -16.75 -5.60
N PRO A 61 -15.28 -17.94 -5.31
CA PRO A 61 -13.84 -18.17 -5.10
C PRO A 61 -12.99 -18.18 -6.39
N PHE A 62 -13.38 -17.43 -7.43
CA PHE A 62 -12.79 -17.54 -8.77
C PHE A 62 -11.93 -16.36 -9.24
N ILE A 63 -11.70 -15.33 -8.44
CA ILE A 63 -10.69 -14.31 -8.79
C ILE A 63 -9.38 -14.67 -8.09
N ASP A 64 -8.88 -15.86 -8.43
CA ASP A 64 -7.50 -16.25 -8.18
C ASP A 64 -6.71 -16.07 -9.48
N VAL A 65 -5.70 -15.20 -9.40
CA VAL A 65 -4.37 -15.42 -9.99
C VAL A 65 -4.19 -15.14 -11.49
N ILE A 66 -3.58 -13.98 -11.74
CA ILE A 66 -2.60 -13.70 -12.82
C ILE A 66 -3.13 -13.69 -14.27
N ALA A 67 -3.20 -12.48 -14.83
CA ALA A 67 -2.71 -12.23 -16.17
C ALA A 67 -1.64 -11.13 -16.10
N PRO A 68 -0.54 -11.30 -16.86
CA PRO A 68 0.77 -10.70 -16.60
C PRO A 68 0.72 -9.20 -16.86
N ALA A 69 1.61 -8.46 -16.21
CA ALA A 69 2.11 -7.14 -16.61
C ALA A 69 1.53 -6.64 -17.95
N THR A 70 0.32 -6.08 -17.92
CA THR A 70 -0.18 -5.29 -19.04
C THR A 70 0.80 -4.13 -19.10
N PRO A 71 1.58 -3.95 -20.18
CA PRO A 71 2.50 -2.84 -20.23
C PRO A 71 1.63 -1.60 -20.07
N CYS A 72 1.94 -0.81 -19.04
CA CYS A 72 1.35 0.49 -18.86
C CYS A 72 1.56 1.21 -20.20
N ARG A 73 0.48 1.27 -21.00
CA ARG A 73 0.56 1.74 -22.38
C ARG A 73 0.70 3.25 -22.26
N THR A 74 1.94 3.72 -22.28
CA THR A 74 2.29 5.13 -22.44
C THR A 74 1.57 5.65 -23.68
N ALA A 75 0.63 6.56 -23.45
CA ALA A 75 0.27 7.60 -24.40
C ALA A 75 1.15 8.82 -24.11
#